data_AF-E1Y9R6-F1
#
_entry.id   AF-E1Y9R6-F1
#
_cell.length_a   1.000
_cell.length_b   1.000
_cell.length_c   1.000
_cell.angle_alpha   90.00
_cell.angle_beta   90.00
_cell.angle_gamma   90.00
#
_symmetry.space_group_name_H-M   'P 1'
#
loop_
_entity.id
_entity.type
_entity.pdbx_description
1 polymer ?
#
loop_
_entity_poly.entity_id
_entity_poly.type
_entity_poly.pdbx_seq_one_letter_code
_entity_poly.pdbx_strand_id
1 'polypeptide(L)'
;MQTPCVNLRGFPEQSIEIKFQHIEKGVARDIIDEARNGYSAVVLRRRGMGGLTSIILGSVAVKLLQSLTFIPIIFVGQAPPVKKMLLAIDGSPASMKAVEFTATLLILLRQLS
;
A
#
# COMPACT_ATOMS: atom_id res chain seq x y z
N MET A 1 2.17 -21.09 19.31
CA MET A 1 2.56 -19.94 18.47
C MET A 1 2.01 -20.19 17.08
N GLN A 2 1.01 -19.42 16.65
CA GLN A 2 0.31 -19.64 15.39
C GLN A 2 0.96 -18.74 14.35
N THR A 3 1.71 -19.32 13.40
CA THR A 3 2.24 -18.59 12.25
C THR A 3 1.08 -17.96 11.48
N PRO A 4 1.06 -16.64 11.24
CA PRO A 4 0.00 -16.04 10.44
C PRO A 4 0.09 -16.63 9.02
N CYS A 5 -0.92 -17.39 8.64
CA CYS A 5 -1.03 -17.99 7.31
C CYS A 5 -1.27 -16.87 6.28
N VAL A 6 -0.22 -16.25 5.76
CA VAL A 6 -0.33 -15.39 4.59
C VAL A 6 -0.69 -16.32 3.43
N ASN A 7 -1.92 -16.24 2.93
CA ASN A 7 -2.36 -17.04 1.79
C ASN A 7 -1.67 -16.50 0.52
N LEU A 8 -0.72 -17.28 -0.01
CA LEU A 8 0.28 -16.89 -1.02
C LEU A 8 -0.24 -16.86 -2.46
N ARG A 9 -1.56 -16.79 -2.69
CA ARG A 9 -2.12 -16.84 -4.06
C ARG A 9 -1.48 -15.77 -4.95
N GLY A 10 -0.52 -16.18 -5.79
CA GLY A 10 0.15 -15.35 -6.79
C GLY A 10 1.62 -14.99 -6.53
N PHE A 11 2.22 -15.36 -5.39
CA PHE A 11 3.63 -15.04 -5.10
C PHE A 11 4.40 -16.25 -4.58
N PRO A 12 5.64 -16.52 -5.07
CA PRO A 12 6.48 -17.57 -4.53
C PRO A 12 6.96 -17.20 -3.12
N GLU A 13 7.08 -18.16 -2.20
CA GLU A 13 7.46 -17.88 -0.80
C GLU A 13 8.78 -17.10 -0.68
N GLN A 14 9.75 -17.43 -1.54
CA GLN A 14 11.04 -16.75 -1.62
C GLN A 14 10.98 -15.25 -1.98
N SER A 15 9.86 -14.76 -2.52
CA SER A 15 9.68 -13.33 -2.81
C SER A 15 9.03 -12.56 -1.65
N ILE A 16 8.82 -13.21 -0.50
CA ILE A 16 8.16 -12.61 0.67
C ILE A 16 9.10 -12.69 1.86
N GLU A 17 9.45 -11.52 2.37
CA GLU A 17 10.15 -11.40 3.65
C GLU A 17 9.15 -10.99 4.73
N ILE A 18 9.09 -11.74 5.83
CA ILE A 18 8.25 -11.41 7.00
C ILE A 18 9.17 -10.87 8.08
N LYS A 19 8.96 -9.62 8.47
CA LYS A 19 9.71 -8.95 9.54
C LYS A 19 8.82 -8.78 10.77
N PHE A 20 9.23 -9.36 11.90
CA PHE A 20 8.61 -9.10 13.20
C PHE A 20 9.43 -8.04 13.92
N GLN A 21 8.79 -6.94 14.29
CA GLN A 21 9.39 -5.88 15.09
C GLN A 21 8.54 -5.60 16.31
N HIS A 22 9.21 -5.42 17.44
CA HIS A 22 8.55 -4.90 18.63
C HIS A 22 8.27 -3.41 18.43
N ILE A 23 7.16 -2.91 18.98
CA ILE A 23 6.82 -1.49 18.89
C ILE A 23 7.84 -0.70 19.74
N GLU A 24 8.49 0.29 19.14
CA GLU A 24 9.47 1.15 19.82
C GLU A 24 8.92 2.54 20.07
N LYS A 25 8.47 3.25 19.02
CA LYS A 25 7.97 4.64 19.10
C LYS A 25 6.47 4.73 18.85
N GLY A 26 5.87 3.62 18.44
CA GLY A 26 4.46 3.48 18.10
C GLY A 26 4.30 3.06 16.64
N VAL A 27 3.30 2.20 16.38
CA VAL A 27 3.07 1.53 15.09
C VAL A 27 3.27 2.43 13.86
N ALA A 28 2.65 3.62 13.84
CA ALA A 28 2.75 4.51 12.69
C ALA A 28 4.17 5.05 12.47
N ARG A 29 4.88 5.43 13.55
CA ARG A 29 6.24 5.97 13.47
C ARG A 29 7.24 4.89 13.05
N ASP A 30 7.09 3.70 13.63
CA ASP A 30 7.96 2.57 13.32
C ASP A 30 7.80 2.18 11.83
N ILE A 31 6.56 2.18 11.29
CA ILE A 31 6.31 1.98 9.85
C ILE A 31 6.94 3.10 8.99
N ILE A 32 6.85 4.37 9.42
CA ILE A 32 7.43 5.49 8.67
C ILE A 32 8.96 5.39 8.60
N ASP A 33 9.59 5.03 9.71
CA ASP A 33 11.04 4.85 9.79
C ASP A 33 11.47 3.67 8.90
N GLU A 34 10.76 2.53 8.98
CA GLU A 34 11.02 1.37 8.13
C GLU A 34 10.84 1.67 6.64
N ALA A 35 9.81 2.43 6.27
CA ALA A 35 9.53 2.77 4.87
C ALA A 35 10.68 3.53 4.17
N ARG A 36 11.63 4.09 4.94
CA ARG A 36 12.84 4.75 4.40
C ARG A 36 13.89 3.76 3.91
N ASN A 37 13.77 2.47 4.21
CA ASN A 37 14.74 1.42 3.89
C ASN A 37 14.60 0.89 2.44
N GLY A 38 14.29 1.76 1.48
CA GLY A 38 14.30 1.40 0.05
C GLY A 38 13.02 0.72 -0.48
N TYR A 39 11.91 0.81 0.24
CA TYR A 39 10.62 0.31 -0.24
C TYR A 39 10.05 1.17 -1.38
N SER A 40 9.27 0.58 -2.28
CA SER A 40 8.62 1.28 -3.40
C SER A 40 7.21 1.79 -3.09
N ALA A 41 6.51 1.16 -2.14
CA ALA A 41 5.18 1.57 -1.68
C ALA A 41 4.91 1.06 -0.26
N VAL A 42 3.99 1.73 0.46
CA VAL A 42 3.40 1.22 1.70
C VAL A 42 1.97 0.77 1.42
N VAL A 43 1.66 -0.47 1.76
CA VAL A 43 0.34 -1.07 1.51
C VAL A 43 -0.43 -1.19 2.82
N LEU A 44 -1.65 -0.64 2.84
CA LEU A 44 -2.56 -0.71 3.98
C LEU A 44 -3.82 -1.47 3.59
N ARG A 45 -4.21 -2.44 4.41
CA ARG A 45 -5.51 -3.11 4.24
C ARG A 45 -6.62 -2.20 4.75
N ARG A 46 -7.65 -1.99 3.93
CA ARG A 46 -8.92 -1.38 4.37
C ARG A 46 -9.63 -2.31 5.36
N ARG A 47 -10.03 -1.79 6.52
CA ARG A 47 -10.93 -2.48 7.47
C ARG A 47 -12.38 -2.04 7.18
N GLY A 48 -13.33 -2.98 7.09
CA GLY A 48 -14.76 -2.72 6.84
C GLY A 48 -15.31 -3.33 5.54
N MET A 49 -16.65 -3.48 5.46
CA MET A 49 -17.36 -4.19 4.37
C MET A 49 -17.89 -3.27 3.23
N GLY A 50 -17.71 -1.96 3.31
CA GLY A 50 -18.28 -1.01 2.33
C GLY A 50 -17.35 -0.65 1.16
N GLY A 51 -17.94 -0.10 0.09
CA GLY A 51 -17.25 0.41 -1.10
C GLY A 51 -16.36 1.65 -0.85
N LEU A 52 -16.04 2.41 -1.91
CA LEU A 52 -15.22 3.62 -1.80
C LEU A 52 -15.86 4.72 -0.90
N THR A 53 -17.18 4.69 -0.73
CA THR A 53 -17.96 5.71 0.00
C THR A 53 -17.85 5.63 1.52
N SER A 54 -17.21 4.60 2.08
CA SER A 54 -17.14 4.39 3.53
C SER A 54 -15.77 3.86 3.98
N ILE A 55 -14.68 4.46 3.50
CA ILE A 55 -13.34 4.12 4.00
C ILE A 55 -13.22 4.62 5.44
N ILE A 56 -13.36 3.70 6.41
CA ILE A 56 -13.05 4.01 7.81
C ILE A 56 -11.54 3.89 8.00
N LEU A 57 -10.87 5.05 8.06
CA LEU A 57 -9.44 5.13 8.34
C LEU A 57 -9.19 5.04 9.85
N GLY A 58 -8.47 4.01 10.28
CA GLY A 58 -7.98 3.92 11.64
C GLY A 58 -6.91 4.97 11.94
N SER A 59 -6.66 5.26 13.22
CA SER A 59 -5.70 6.28 13.67
C SER A 59 -4.28 6.10 13.11
N VAL A 60 -3.84 4.86 12.90
CA VAL A 60 -2.56 4.56 12.26
C VAL A 60 -2.56 4.98 10.80
N ALA A 61 -3.59 4.61 10.03
CA ALA A 61 -3.67 4.93 8.61
C ALA A 61 -3.75 6.44 8.35
N VAL A 62 -4.48 7.19 9.18
CA VAL A 62 -4.51 8.65 9.11
C VAL A 62 -3.12 9.25 9.35
N LYS A 63 -2.40 8.80 10.38
CA LYS A 63 -1.04 9.28 10.66
C LYS A 63 -0.07 8.97 9.51
N LEU A 64 -0.18 7.79 8.92
CA LEU A 64 0.63 7.40 7.76
C LEU A 64 0.34 8.29 6.56
N LEU A 65 -0.94 8.55 6.24
CA LEU A 65 -1.33 9.44 5.15
C LEU A 65 -0.76 10.86 5.30
N GLN A 66 -0.72 11.37 6.53
CA GLN A 66 -0.21 12.72 6.80
C GLN A 66 1.33 12.79 6.75
N SER A 67 2.02 11.69 7.03
CA SER A 67 3.47 11.70 7.29
C SER A 67 4.32 11.09 6.16
N LEU A 68 3.79 10.12 5.42
CA LEU A 68 4.48 9.49 4.30
C LEU A 68 4.36 10.37 3.05
N THR A 69 5.26 11.34 2.92
CA THR A 69 5.32 12.27 1.78
C THR A 69 6.32 11.85 0.70
N PHE A 70 7.11 10.80 0.97
CA PHE A 70 8.23 10.36 0.14
C PHE A 70 7.98 9.04 -0.60
N ILE A 71 6.90 8.34 -0.27
CA ILE A 71 6.58 7.02 -0.83
C ILE A 71 5.06 6.89 -1.01
N PRO A 72 4.58 6.27 -2.11
CA PRO A 72 3.16 6.04 -2.33
C PRO A 72 2.52 5.18 -1.25
N ILE A 73 1.28 5.51 -0.87
CA ILE A 73 0.44 4.70 0.01
C ILE A 73 -0.68 4.07 -0.83
N ILE A 74 -0.85 2.76 -0.71
CA ILE A 74 -1.88 2.00 -1.41
C ILE A 74 -2.85 1.42 -0.41
N PHE A 75 -4.13 1.74 -0.55
CA PHE A 75 -5.20 1.08 0.19
C PHE A 75 -5.74 -0.11 -0.59
N VAL A 76 -5.64 -1.31 -0.01
CA VAL A 76 -6.12 -2.54 -0.62
C VAL A 76 -7.38 -3.00 0.10
N GLY A 77 -8.42 -3.29 -0.67
CA GLY A 77 -9.69 -3.82 -0.19
C GLY A 77 -10.27 -4.82 -1.19
N GLN A 78 -11.35 -5.50 -0.79
CA GLN A 78 -12.08 -6.35 -1.71
C GLN A 78 -12.85 -5.47 -2.70
N ALA A 79 -12.66 -5.75 -3.99
CA ALA A 79 -13.38 -5.14 -5.10
C ALA A 79 -13.49 -6.18 -6.23
N PRO A 80 -14.54 -6.12 -7.07
CA PRO A 80 -14.58 -6.93 -8.28
C PRO A 80 -13.40 -6.57 -9.20
N PRO A 81 -12.86 -7.53 -9.97
CA PRO A 81 -11.80 -7.24 -10.93
C PRO A 81 -12.22 -6.16 -11.93
N VAL A 82 -11.37 -5.15 -12.14
CA VAL A 82 -11.58 -4.08 -13.11
C VAL A 82 -10.43 -4.04 -14.10
N LYS A 83 -10.72 -3.74 -15.37
CA LYS A 83 -9.72 -3.64 -16.45
C LYS A 83 -9.19 -2.22 -16.68
N LYS A 84 -9.68 -1.25 -15.93
CA LYS A 84 -9.38 0.18 -16.11
C LYS A 84 -8.93 0.76 -14.79
N MET A 85 -7.93 1.64 -14.86
CA MET A 85 -7.51 2.48 -13.74
C MET A 85 -8.02 3.90 -13.97
N LEU A 86 -8.40 4.58 -12.89
CA LEU A 86 -8.74 5.99 -12.90
C LEU A 86 -7.68 6.73 -12.09
N LEU A 87 -7.12 7.79 -12.67
CA LEU A 87 -6.14 8.65 -12.02
C LEU A 87 -6.61 10.10 -12.12
N ALA A 88 -6.73 10.77 -10.98
CA ALA A 88 -7.03 12.19 -10.92
C ALA A 88 -5.72 13.00 -10.92
N ILE A 89 -5.63 14.00 -11.81
CA ILE A 89 -4.43 14.81 -12.01
C ILE A 89 -4.83 16.28 -11.93
N ASP A 90 -4.12 17.04 -11.11
CA ASP A 90 -4.32 18.48 -10.91
C ASP A 90 -3.10 19.32 -11.34
N GLY A 91 -2.05 18.68 -11.87
CA GLY A 91 -0.80 19.32 -12.28
C GLY A 91 0.19 19.57 -11.13
N SER A 92 -0.16 19.24 -9.88
CA SER A 92 0.77 19.33 -8.77
C SER A 92 1.93 18.32 -8.90
N PRO A 93 3.10 18.59 -8.26
CA PRO A 93 4.18 17.62 -8.20
C PRO A 93 3.75 16.27 -7.59
N ALA A 94 2.79 16.30 -6.66
CA ALA A 94 2.25 15.08 -6.05
C ALA A 94 1.43 14.26 -7.04
N SER A 95 0.56 14.89 -7.83
CA SER A 95 -0.21 14.16 -8.85
C SER A 95 0.69 13.61 -9.95
N MET A 96 1.79 14.30 -10.29
CA MET A 96 2.75 13.78 -11.27
C MET A 96 3.53 12.55 -10.77
N LYS A 97 3.93 12.53 -9.50
CA LYS A 97 4.49 11.31 -8.88
C LYS A 97 3.51 10.14 -8.92
N ALA A 98 2.21 10.40 -8.76
CA ALA A 98 1.19 9.36 -8.87
C ALA A 98 1.07 8.82 -10.31
N VAL A 99 1.24 9.67 -11.33
CA VAL A 99 1.30 9.26 -12.75
C VAL A 99 2.49 8.33 -12.98
N GLU A 100 3.70 8.74 -12.56
CA GLU A 100 4.92 7.95 -12.73
C GLU A 100 4.82 6.58 -12.06
N PHE A 101 4.32 6.56 -10.82
CA PHE A 101 4.10 5.32 -10.07
C PHE A 101 3.09 4.40 -10.78
N THR A 102 1.95 4.96 -11.21
CA THR A 102 0.89 4.20 -11.87
C THR A 102 1.36 3.65 -13.23
N ALA A 103 2.12 4.44 -14.01
CA ALA A 103 2.69 3.99 -15.27
C ALA A 103 3.66 2.81 -15.06
N THR A 104 4.53 2.92 -14.07
CA THR A 104 5.46 1.83 -13.70
C THR A 104 4.71 0.57 -13.31
N LEU A 105 3.67 0.70 -12.47
CA LEU A 105 2.83 -0.41 -12.06
C LEU A 105 2.11 -1.07 -13.25
N LEU A 106 1.56 -0.29 -14.19
CA LEU A 106 0.87 -0.81 -15.38
C LEU A 106 1.81 -1.60 -16.29
N ILE A 107 3.04 -1.13 -16.48
CA ILE A 107 4.06 -1.82 -17.27
C ILE A 107 4.35 -3.20 -16.64
N LEU A 108 4.54 -3.24 -15.32
CA LEU A 108 4.78 -4.49 -14.58
C LEU A 108 3.60 -5.46 -14.67
N LEU A 109 2.37 -4.97 -14.49
CA LEU A 109 1.16 -5.80 -14.56
C LEU A 109 0.95 -6.42 -15.95
N ARG A 110 1.35 -5.72 -17.01
CA ARG A 110 1.27 -6.24 -18.39
C ARG A 110 2.24 -7.39 -18.65
N GLN A 111 3.37 -7.45 -17.93
CA GLN A 111 4.33 -8.56 -18.05
C GLN A 111 3.90 -9.84 -17.32
N LEU A 112 2.90 -9.73 -16.44
CA LEU A 112 2.38 -10.83 -15.63
C LEU A 112 1.08 -11.44 -16.18
N SER A 113 0.55 -10.90 -17.29
CA SER A 113 -0.66 -11.38 -17.99
C SER A 113 -0.28 -12.10 -19.27
#